data_AF-A0A7C5TUE4-F1
#
_entry.id   AF-A0A7C5TUE4-F1
#
_cell.length_a   1.000
_cell.length_b   1.000
_cell.length_c   1.000
_cell.angle_alpha   90.00
_cell.angle_beta   90.00
_cell.angle_gamma   90.00
#
_symmetry.space_group_name_H-M   'P 1'
#
loop_
_entity.id
_entity.type
_entity.pdbx_description
1 polymer ?
#
loop_
_entity_poly.entity_id
_entity_poly.type
_entity_poly.pdbx_seq_one_letter_code
_entity_poly.pdbx_strand_id
1 'polypeptide(L)'
;MLWTALGLLVTGWDRGQGLAELALGALVLAVISGAARHEPNDRHLLLLAGGLALLSLWALWQETFGFHLAHEGLAALPENVRNAVRFRLDSGRAFASQLHPGHLGVLLATVVPLAGAGIAGRRHRRLWLFVLFLASLGLVLARSPLTMALAAAGLLATLPSGRGRGLRLVAAASSLILLAVVVFLRPDLLHLDPIVWRLENWHNALWVWSGSPITGVGLGGFGQAALSVPFPVPNHPLHAHNLPLEWLAEMGLPGLFLAIVLYYWIFSVALRLWRHHRGLAAAILIVPLHNLADFSLFQPGIAVVWATLVGWALAVAPATSESRSVAGRRWTAATAAALAAAFFGLSWAASAVLHRPSLHAQGASALHAEILAHELAPWQPLSPTLAQSALSATGAEATILARVIRHERWWRPHSATLARATSLLAARAGDLPTASADAWEAKAFTALDRRMANPPAGPAP
;
A
#
# COMPACT_ATOMS: atom_id res chain seq x y z
N MET A 1 -24.04 15.02 3.03
CA MET A 1 -22.90 14.37 2.37
C MET A 1 -21.65 14.34 3.22
N LEU A 2 -21.07 15.48 3.65
CA LEU A 2 -19.84 15.47 4.48
C LEU A 2 -20.01 14.71 5.81
N TRP A 3 -21.14 14.93 6.51
CA TRP A 3 -21.48 14.23 7.76
C TRP A 3 -21.79 12.74 7.56
N THR A 4 -22.33 12.36 6.41
CA THR A 4 -22.61 10.97 6.05
C THR A 4 -21.31 10.22 5.72
N ALA A 5 -20.37 10.90 5.06
CA ALA A 5 -19.02 10.40 4.82
C ALA A 5 -18.23 10.28 6.14
N LEU A 6 -18.32 11.28 7.03
CA LEU A 6 -17.77 11.21 8.40
C LEU A 6 -18.42 10.09 9.23
N GLY A 7 -19.72 9.85 9.08
CA GLY A 7 -20.43 8.76 9.73
C GLY A 7 -19.90 7.38 9.30
N LEU A 8 -19.67 7.17 8.00
CA LEU A 8 -19.10 5.92 7.46
C LEU A 8 -17.64 5.70 7.90
N LEU A 9 -16.90 6.78 8.16
CA LEU A 9 -15.55 6.73 8.72
C LEU A 9 -15.53 6.32 10.21
N VAL A 10 -16.60 6.64 10.95
CA VAL A 10 -16.71 6.34 12.39
C VAL A 10 -17.30 4.96 12.65
N THR A 11 -17.97 4.32 11.69
CA THR A 11 -18.56 2.98 11.86
C THR A 11 -17.70 1.83 11.34
N GLY A 12 -16.50 2.11 10.82
CA GLY A 12 -15.64 1.10 10.20
C GLY A 12 -15.09 0.05 11.17
N TRP A 13 -14.76 -1.12 10.63
CA TRP A 13 -14.20 -2.25 11.40
C TRP A 13 -12.79 -1.96 11.93
N ASP A 14 -12.00 -1.12 11.25
CA ASP A 14 -10.70 -0.62 11.69
C ASP A 14 -10.60 0.89 11.45
N ARG A 15 -10.95 1.68 12.46
CA ARG A 15 -10.94 3.16 12.38
C ARG A 15 -9.53 3.71 12.23
N GLY A 16 -8.52 2.99 12.74
CA GLY A 16 -7.13 3.41 12.68
C GLY A 16 -6.58 3.36 11.26
N GLN A 17 -6.84 2.25 10.57
CA GLN A 17 -6.54 2.11 9.14
C GLN A 17 -7.31 3.13 8.30
N GLY A 18 -8.61 3.33 8.55
CA GLY A 18 -9.41 4.34 7.86
C GLY A 18 -8.85 5.76 8.02
N LEU A 19 -8.37 6.14 9.22
CA LEU A 19 -7.70 7.42 9.44
C LEU A 19 -6.39 7.55 8.65
N ALA A 20 -5.60 6.48 8.58
CA ALA A 20 -4.37 6.45 7.79
C ALA A 20 -4.63 6.67 6.30
N GLU A 21 -5.67 6.05 5.77
CA GLU A 21 -6.06 6.19 4.37
C GLU A 21 -6.60 7.59 4.05
N LEU A 22 -7.35 8.20 4.95
CA LEU A 22 -7.75 9.60 4.82
C LEU A 22 -6.54 10.54 4.84
N ALA A 23 -5.61 10.34 5.76
CA ALA A 23 -4.40 11.14 5.85
C ALA A 23 -3.56 11.01 4.57
N LEU A 24 -3.47 9.81 4.01
CA LEU A 24 -2.83 9.56 2.72
C LEU A 24 -3.59 10.26 1.58
N GLY A 25 -4.92 10.18 1.54
CA GLY A 25 -5.76 10.88 0.56
C GLY A 25 -5.57 12.40 0.62
N ALA A 26 -5.51 12.97 1.81
CA ALA A 26 -5.22 14.39 2.04
C ALA A 26 -3.81 14.77 1.53
N LEU A 27 -2.80 13.94 1.81
CA LEU A 27 -1.45 14.12 1.27
C LEU A 27 -1.43 14.13 -0.25
N VAL A 28 -2.09 13.15 -0.88
CA VAL A 28 -2.20 13.03 -2.34
C VAL A 28 -2.82 14.30 -2.94
N LEU A 29 -3.93 14.78 -2.39
CA LEU A 29 -4.60 15.99 -2.86
C LEU A 29 -3.72 17.24 -2.70
N ALA A 30 -2.99 17.35 -1.59
CA ALA A 30 -2.04 18.43 -1.37
C ALA A 30 -0.89 18.42 -2.39
N VAL A 31 -0.32 17.25 -2.65
CA VAL A 31 0.77 17.06 -3.63
C VAL A 31 0.29 17.37 -5.05
N ILE A 32 -0.87 16.85 -5.47
CA ILE A 32 -1.49 17.18 -6.77
C ILE A 32 -1.64 18.69 -6.89
N SER A 33 -2.21 19.34 -5.86
CA SER A 33 -2.47 20.79 -5.85
C SER A 33 -1.22 21.65 -5.83
N GLY A 34 -0.13 21.15 -5.24
CA GLY A 34 1.19 21.79 -5.26
C GLY A 34 1.87 21.68 -6.61
N ALA A 35 1.96 20.45 -7.14
CA ALA A 35 2.59 20.15 -8.42
C ALA A 35 1.84 20.79 -9.60
N ALA A 36 0.51 20.90 -9.55
CA ALA A 36 -0.31 21.53 -10.59
C ALA A 36 -0.09 23.05 -10.76
N ARG A 37 0.76 23.67 -9.92
CA ARG A 37 1.10 25.10 -10.01
C ARG A 37 2.21 25.39 -11.01
N HIS A 38 3.01 24.39 -11.37
CA HIS A 38 4.18 24.58 -12.21
C HIS A 38 4.21 23.51 -13.30
N GLU A 39 4.33 23.95 -14.54
CA GLU A 39 4.55 23.04 -15.66
C GLU A 39 5.94 22.39 -15.53
N PRO A 40 6.07 21.05 -15.61
CA PRO A 40 7.38 20.43 -15.56
C PRO A 40 8.16 20.66 -16.86
N ASN A 41 9.35 21.23 -16.76
CA ASN A 41 10.34 21.14 -17.83
C ASN A 41 11.00 19.74 -17.87
N ASP A 42 11.78 19.48 -18.92
CA ASP A 42 12.51 18.21 -19.11
C ASP A 42 13.42 17.83 -17.94
N ARG A 43 13.99 18.81 -17.23
CA ARG A 43 14.88 18.55 -16.08
C ARG A 43 14.09 18.01 -14.89
N HIS A 44 12.91 18.54 -14.61
CA HIS A 44 12.05 18.02 -13.54
C HIS A 44 11.67 16.56 -13.80
N LEU A 45 11.28 16.24 -15.04
CA LEU A 45 10.96 14.87 -15.44
C LEU A 45 12.19 13.95 -15.34
N LEU A 46 13.35 14.41 -15.80
CA LEU A 46 14.59 13.63 -15.73
C LEU A 46 15.05 13.38 -14.28
N LEU A 47 14.95 14.39 -13.41
CA LEU A 47 15.32 14.24 -12.00
C LEU A 47 14.40 13.27 -11.27
N LEU A 48 13.08 13.36 -11.47
CA LEU A 48 12.13 12.42 -10.89
C LEU A 48 12.37 11.00 -11.43
N ALA A 49 12.45 10.84 -12.75
CA ALA A 49 12.67 9.55 -13.40
C ALA A 49 14.02 8.92 -12.98
N GLY A 50 15.08 9.72 -12.93
CA GLY A 50 16.40 9.31 -12.48
C GLY A 50 16.42 8.91 -11.00
N GLY A 51 15.81 9.71 -10.12
CA GLY A 51 15.70 9.40 -8.69
C GLY A 51 14.97 8.07 -8.43
N LEU A 52 13.88 7.82 -9.15
CA LEU A 52 13.16 6.53 -9.08
C LEU A 52 13.99 5.39 -9.66
N ALA A 53 14.68 5.59 -10.79
CA ALA A 53 15.51 4.56 -11.41
C ALA A 53 16.69 4.13 -10.54
N LEU A 54 17.23 5.03 -9.70
CA LEU A 54 18.28 4.72 -8.73
C LEU A 54 17.85 3.68 -7.67
N LEU A 55 16.55 3.48 -7.43
CA LEU A 55 16.06 2.37 -6.59
C LEU A 55 16.51 1.00 -7.13
N SER A 56 16.81 0.91 -8.42
CA SER A 56 17.32 -0.32 -9.05
C SER A 56 18.73 -0.68 -8.57
N LEU A 57 19.54 0.30 -8.14
CA LEU A 57 20.85 0.04 -7.54
C LEU A 57 20.70 -0.58 -6.15
N TRP A 58 19.70 -0.12 -5.37
CA TRP A 58 19.37 -0.76 -4.09
C TRP A 58 18.79 -2.17 -4.33
N ALA A 59 17.89 -2.33 -5.30
CA ALA A 59 17.40 -3.64 -5.69
C ALA A 59 18.53 -4.62 -6.05
N LEU A 60 19.53 -4.15 -6.81
CA LEU A 60 20.72 -4.94 -7.14
C LEU A 60 21.50 -5.32 -5.89
N TRP A 61 21.77 -4.36 -4.99
CA TRP A 61 22.46 -4.63 -3.73
C TRP A 61 21.70 -5.64 -2.85
N GLN A 62 20.36 -5.57 -2.81
CA GLN A 62 19.53 -6.54 -2.07
C GLN A 62 19.73 -7.95 -2.60
N GLU A 63 19.67 -8.12 -3.93
CA GLU A 63 19.80 -9.42 -4.56
C GLU A 63 21.23 -9.97 -4.45
N THR A 64 22.26 -9.13 -4.53
CA THR A 64 23.67 -9.57 -4.48
C THR A 64 24.19 -9.80 -3.06
N PHE A 65 23.76 -9.01 -2.08
CA PHE A 65 24.30 -9.04 -0.71
C PHE A 65 23.19 -9.04 0.35
N GLY A 66 22.19 -8.18 0.20
CA GLY A 66 21.21 -7.90 1.25
C GLY A 66 20.41 -9.13 1.69
N PHE A 67 19.99 -10.00 0.77
CA PHE A 67 19.25 -11.21 1.12
C PHE A 67 20.09 -12.22 1.88
N HIS A 68 21.35 -12.41 1.50
CA HIS A 68 22.27 -13.28 2.23
C HIS A 68 22.47 -12.81 3.67
N LEU A 69 22.74 -11.51 3.86
CA LEU A 69 22.87 -10.92 5.20
C LEU A 69 21.56 -11.02 6.00
N ALA A 70 20.40 -10.85 5.34
CA ALA A 70 19.11 -11.00 6.00
C ALA A 70 18.84 -12.46 6.43
N HIS A 71 19.32 -13.45 5.67
CA HIS A 71 19.24 -14.86 6.05
C HIS A 71 20.01 -15.18 7.32
N GLU A 72 21.19 -14.60 7.52
CA GLU A 72 21.99 -14.79 8.74
C GLU A 72 21.24 -14.29 10.00
N GLY A 73 20.45 -13.21 9.85
CA GLY A 73 19.62 -12.66 10.93
C GLY A 73 18.37 -13.46 11.27
N LEU A 74 17.96 -14.44 10.45
CA LEU A 74 16.71 -15.19 10.66
C LEU A 74 16.70 -15.99 11.97
N ALA A 75 17.87 -16.44 12.44
CA ALA A 75 17.99 -17.22 13.67
C ALA A 75 17.51 -16.44 14.92
N ALA A 76 17.59 -15.10 14.89
CA ALA A 76 17.15 -14.26 16.00
C ALA A 76 15.63 -14.00 16.02
N LEU A 77 14.91 -14.33 14.94
CA LEU A 77 13.48 -14.07 14.84
C LEU A 77 12.64 -15.20 15.47
N PRO A 78 11.47 -14.88 16.06
CA PRO A 78 10.46 -15.88 16.44
C PRO A 78 10.04 -16.75 15.25
N GLU A 79 9.76 -18.02 15.47
CA GLU A 79 9.54 -19.02 14.41
C GLU A 79 8.43 -18.62 13.41
N ASN A 80 7.33 -18.07 13.90
CA ASN A 80 6.21 -17.60 13.07
C ASN A 80 6.61 -16.45 12.13
N VAL A 81 7.43 -15.51 12.61
CA VAL A 81 7.96 -14.40 11.80
C VAL A 81 9.06 -14.89 10.87
N ARG A 82 9.93 -15.77 11.38
CA ARG A 82 11.06 -16.34 10.65
C ARG A 82 10.61 -17.02 9.37
N ASN A 83 9.56 -17.83 9.40
CA ASN A 83 9.07 -18.53 8.22
C ASN A 83 8.50 -17.58 7.16
N ALA A 84 7.75 -16.55 7.58
CA ALA A 84 7.24 -15.53 6.67
C ALA A 84 8.37 -14.70 6.03
N VAL A 85 9.40 -14.33 6.81
CA VAL A 85 10.57 -13.58 6.30
C VAL A 85 11.41 -14.47 5.38
N ARG A 86 11.69 -15.72 5.78
CA ARG A 86 12.43 -16.71 4.98
C ARG A 86 11.77 -16.90 3.61
N PHE A 87 10.46 -17.17 3.57
CA PHE A 87 9.71 -17.31 2.32
C PHE A 87 9.87 -16.10 1.39
N ARG A 88 9.87 -14.88 1.94
CA ARG A 88 10.10 -13.67 1.14
C ARG A 88 11.53 -13.56 0.61
N LEU A 89 12.53 -13.87 1.44
CA LEU A 89 13.93 -13.86 1.03
C LEU A 89 14.23 -14.93 -0.04
N ASP A 90 13.70 -16.14 0.15
CA ASP A 90 13.84 -17.28 -0.77
C ASP A 90 13.21 -16.99 -2.15
N SER A 91 12.20 -16.10 -2.21
CA SER A 91 11.65 -15.67 -3.50
C SER A 91 12.68 -14.95 -4.39
N GLY A 92 13.74 -14.38 -3.79
CA GLY A 92 14.81 -13.66 -4.47
C GLY A 92 14.32 -12.41 -5.23
N ARG A 93 13.14 -11.89 -4.90
CA ARG A 93 12.53 -10.75 -5.61
C ARG A 93 12.90 -9.45 -4.91
N ALA A 94 13.64 -8.59 -5.59
CA ALA A 94 14.03 -7.31 -5.03
C ALA A 94 12.84 -6.36 -4.84
N PHE A 95 12.85 -5.59 -3.75
CA PHE A 95 11.80 -4.62 -3.41
C PHE A 95 12.35 -3.23 -3.07
N ALA A 96 13.67 -3.07 -3.01
CA ALA A 96 14.39 -1.86 -2.60
C ALA A 96 13.83 -1.32 -1.27
N SER A 97 13.35 -0.08 -1.26
CA SER A 97 12.71 0.56 -0.10
C SER A 97 11.20 0.31 0.01
N GLN A 98 10.62 -0.50 -0.87
CA GLN A 98 9.17 -0.75 -0.93
C GLN A 98 8.79 -2.01 -0.15
N LEU A 99 7.52 -2.13 0.26
CA LEU A 99 7.06 -3.32 0.98
C LEU A 99 7.00 -4.58 0.12
N HIS A 100 6.81 -4.44 -1.19
CA HIS A 100 6.62 -5.56 -2.12
C HIS A 100 7.37 -5.33 -3.44
N PRO A 101 7.82 -6.40 -4.12
CA PRO A 101 8.48 -6.27 -5.42
C PRO A 101 7.58 -5.64 -6.50
N GLY A 102 6.26 -5.87 -6.45
CA GLY A 102 5.29 -5.21 -7.34
C GLY A 102 5.24 -3.69 -7.15
N HIS A 103 5.45 -3.21 -5.92
CA HIS A 103 5.50 -1.78 -5.58
C HIS A 103 6.73 -1.09 -6.16
N LEU A 104 7.90 -1.75 -6.09
CA LEU A 104 9.09 -1.28 -6.82
C LEU A 104 8.83 -1.30 -8.33
N GLY A 105 8.27 -2.40 -8.83
CA GLY A 105 7.98 -2.58 -10.25
C GLY A 105 7.08 -1.48 -10.82
N VAL A 106 6.04 -1.05 -10.12
CA VAL A 106 5.11 -0.02 -10.63
C VAL A 106 5.77 1.37 -10.67
N LEU A 107 6.66 1.70 -9.71
CA LEU A 107 7.46 2.93 -9.76
C LEU A 107 8.37 2.94 -10.99
N LEU A 108 9.08 1.84 -11.23
CA LEU A 108 9.98 1.71 -12.38
C LEU A 108 9.22 1.64 -13.71
N ALA A 109 8.06 0.99 -13.74
CA ALA A 109 7.18 0.98 -14.91
C ALA A 109 6.67 2.39 -15.27
N THR A 110 6.53 3.28 -14.28
CA THR A 110 6.19 4.70 -14.48
C THR A 110 7.35 5.49 -15.10
N VAL A 111 8.60 5.11 -14.79
CA VAL A 111 9.82 5.73 -15.36
C VAL A 111 9.97 5.44 -16.84
N VAL A 112 9.66 4.22 -17.28
CA VAL A 112 9.89 3.74 -18.65
C VAL A 112 9.25 4.63 -19.73
N PRO A 113 7.95 5.00 -19.71
CA PRO A 113 7.37 5.90 -20.70
C PRO A 113 7.95 7.33 -20.65
N LEU A 114 8.36 7.82 -19.48
CA LEU A 114 9.03 9.11 -19.35
C LEU A 114 10.39 9.08 -20.07
N ALA A 115 11.18 8.02 -19.83
CA ALA A 115 12.46 7.84 -20.48
C ALA A 115 12.33 7.63 -21.99
N GLY A 116 11.34 6.85 -22.44
CA GLY A 116 11.03 6.65 -23.86
C GLY A 116 10.75 7.98 -24.58
N ALA A 117 9.93 8.85 -23.98
CA ALA A 117 9.66 10.19 -24.52
C ALA A 117 10.91 11.09 -24.47
N GLY A 118 11.68 11.06 -23.38
CA GLY A 118 12.92 11.84 -23.22
C GLY A 118 14.01 11.50 -24.24
N ILE A 119 14.16 10.21 -24.60
CA ILE A 119 15.09 9.76 -25.64
C ILE A 119 14.72 10.38 -27.00
N ALA A 120 13.42 10.50 -27.30
CA ALA A 120 12.94 11.08 -28.56
C ALA A 120 13.23 12.59 -28.67
N GLY A 121 13.28 13.30 -27.54
CA GLY A 121 13.55 14.75 -27.46
C GLY A 121 14.98 15.18 -27.75
N ARG A 122 15.92 14.24 -28.00
CA ARG A 122 17.37 14.43 -28.28
C ARG A 122 18.20 15.11 -27.17
N ARG A 123 17.65 16.06 -26.42
CA ARG A 123 18.30 16.71 -25.28
C ARG A 123 18.53 15.69 -24.16
N HIS A 124 19.74 15.64 -23.60
CA HIS A 124 20.13 14.68 -22.55
C HIS A 124 19.88 13.19 -22.91
N ARG A 125 19.86 12.82 -24.20
CA ARG A 125 19.54 11.45 -24.66
C ARG A 125 20.34 10.36 -23.93
N ARG A 126 21.64 10.59 -23.67
CA ARG A 126 22.49 9.63 -22.95
C ARG A 126 22.01 9.38 -21.51
N LEU A 127 21.58 10.42 -20.80
CA LEU A 127 21.03 10.30 -19.46
C LEU A 127 19.70 9.55 -19.48
N TRP A 128 18.82 9.84 -20.44
CA TRP A 128 17.56 9.11 -20.57
C TRP A 128 17.75 7.63 -20.92
N LEU A 129 18.74 7.29 -21.74
CA LEU A 129 19.10 5.89 -22.00
C LEU A 129 19.62 5.20 -20.74
N PHE A 130 20.43 5.89 -19.93
CA PHE A 130 20.90 5.37 -18.65
C PHE A 130 19.75 5.16 -17.65
N VAL A 131 18.82 6.12 -17.55
CA VAL A 131 17.61 6.00 -16.72
C VAL A 131 16.74 4.83 -17.17
N LEU A 132 16.54 4.65 -18.49
CA LEU A 132 15.80 3.51 -19.04
C LEU A 132 16.50 2.19 -18.70
N PHE A 133 17.82 2.11 -18.87
CA PHE A 133 18.61 0.93 -18.52
C PHE A 133 18.44 0.55 -17.05
N LEU A 134 18.61 1.51 -16.13
CA LEU A 134 18.42 1.26 -14.70
C LEU A 134 16.99 0.81 -14.40
N ALA A 135 15.97 1.48 -14.94
CA ALA A 135 14.58 1.09 -14.71
C ALA A 135 14.28 -0.32 -15.24
N SER A 136 14.79 -0.68 -16.42
CA SER A 136 14.67 -2.04 -16.97
C SER A 136 15.38 -3.08 -16.10
N LEU A 137 16.58 -2.77 -15.59
CA LEU A 137 17.30 -3.64 -14.66
C LEU A 137 16.45 -3.87 -13.40
N GLY A 138 15.98 -2.82 -12.74
CA GLY A 138 15.16 -2.96 -11.54
C GLY A 138 13.83 -3.68 -11.79
N LEU A 139 13.21 -3.53 -12.96
CA LEU A 139 12.02 -4.30 -13.35
C LEU A 139 12.30 -5.81 -13.45
N VAL A 140 13.47 -6.19 -13.96
CA VAL A 140 13.91 -7.59 -13.99
C VAL A 140 14.16 -8.12 -12.58
N LEU A 141 14.89 -7.37 -11.73
CA LEU A 141 15.18 -7.76 -10.34
C LEU A 141 13.91 -7.86 -9.47
N ALA A 142 12.91 -7.00 -9.71
CA ALA A 142 11.60 -7.07 -9.05
C ALA A 142 10.77 -8.31 -9.46
N ARG A 143 11.11 -8.90 -10.62
CA ARG A 143 10.49 -10.11 -11.20
C ARG A 143 8.96 -10.04 -11.19
N SER A 144 8.37 -8.92 -11.60
CA SER A 144 6.91 -8.70 -11.60
C SER A 144 6.37 -8.62 -13.04
N PRO A 145 5.68 -9.67 -13.54
CA PRO A 145 5.19 -9.73 -14.91
C PRO A 145 4.20 -8.60 -15.25
N LEU A 146 3.29 -8.29 -14.33
CA LEU A 146 2.29 -7.24 -14.52
C LEU A 146 2.95 -5.87 -14.75
N THR A 147 3.92 -5.51 -13.91
CA THR A 147 4.61 -4.21 -14.05
C THR A 147 5.51 -4.18 -15.28
N MET A 148 6.12 -5.31 -15.66
CA MET A 148 6.87 -5.42 -16.92
C MET A 148 5.97 -5.23 -18.14
N ALA A 149 4.78 -5.85 -18.15
CA ALA A 149 3.80 -5.68 -19.22
C ALA A 149 3.30 -4.23 -19.32
N LEU A 150 3.00 -3.59 -18.18
CA LEU A 150 2.62 -2.17 -18.14
C LEU A 150 3.75 -1.25 -18.63
N ALA A 151 5.00 -1.53 -18.24
CA ALA A 151 6.17 -0.80 -18.70
C ALA A 151 6.37 -0.91 -20.22
N ALA A 152 6.23 -2.13 -20.75
CA ALA A 152 6.32 -2.42 -22.19
C ALA A 152 5.22 -1.68 -22.98
N ALA A 153 3.96 -1.76 -22.51
CA ALA A 153 2.84 -1.05 -23.12
C ALA A 153 3.06 0.47 -23.09
N GLY A 154 3.51 1.01 -21.95
CA GLY A 154 3.87 2.42 -21.81
C GLY A 154 4.98 2.85 -22.78
N LEU A 155 6.07 2.08 -22.87
CA LEU A 155 7.17 2.36 -23.79
C LEU A 155 6.67 2.41 -25.24
N LEU A 156 6.00 1.35 -25.69
CA LEU A 156 5.51 1.23 -27.06
C LEU A 156 4.55 2.35 -27.45
N ALA A 157 3.68 2.75 -26.52
CA ALA A 157 2.71 3.80 -26.75
C ALA A 157 3.37 5.20 -26.89
N THR A 158 4.54 5.42 -26.27
CA THR A 158 5.27 6.69 -26.38
C THR A 158 6.10 6.84 -27.67
N LEU A 159 6.48 5.74 -28.32
CA LEU A 159 7.27 5.78 -29.55
C LEU A 159 6.48 6.40 -30.71
N PRO A 160 7.09 7.22 -31.59
CA PRO A 160 6.39 7.85 -32.72
C PRO A 160 5.98 6.84 -33.81
N SER A 161 4.80 7.03 -34.41
CA SER A 161 4.21 6.11 -35.40
C SER A 161 4.79 6.22 -36.81
N GLY A 162 5.23 7.41 -37.23
CA GLY A 162 5.55 7.67 -38.65
C GLY A 162 6.98 7.33 -39.11
N ARG A 163 7.99 7.37 -38.24
CA ARG A 163 9.42 7.17 -38.63
C ARG A 163 10.17 6.13 -37.81
N GLY A 164 9.45 5.36 -36.98
CA GLY A 164 10.04 4.51 -35.95
C GLY A 164 9.60 3.04 -35.98
N ARG A 165 9.09 2.50 -37.10
CA ARG A 165 8.58 1.12 -37.15
C ARG A 165 9.65 0.10 -36.70
N GLY A 166 10.89 0.23 -37.18
CA GLY A 166 12.00 -0.61 -36.75
C GLY A 166 12.28 -0.48 -35.25
N LEU A 167 12.35 0.74 -34.73
CA LEU A 167 12.56 0.98 -33.29
C LEU A 167 11.42 0.41 -32.43
N ARG A 168 10.17 0.51 -32.88
CA ARG A 168 9.01 -0.09 -32.20
C ARG A 168 9.08 -1.61 -32.20
N LEU A 169 9.47 -2.23 -33.32
CA LEU A 169 9.65 -3.67 -33.39
C LEU A 169 10.79 -4.13 -32.47
N VAL A 170 11.92 -3.43 -32.46
CA VAL A 170 13.02 -3.70 -31.53
C VAL A 170 12.55 -3.55 -30.09
N ALA A 171 11.88 -2.44 -29.75
CA ALA A 171 11.35 -2.24 -28.40
C ALA A 171 10.33 -3.31 -27.99
N ALA A 172 9.46 -3.73 -28.90
CA ALA A 172 8.47 -4.78 -28.67
C ALA A 172 9.15 -6.13 -28.45
N ALA A 173 10.10 -6.50 -29.31
CA ALA A 173 10.87 -7.73 -29.20
C ALA A 173 11.69 -7.76 -27.90
N SER A 174 12.43 -6.68 -27.59
CA SER A 174 13.16 -6.55 -26.33
C SER A 174 12.24 -6.64 -25.12
N SER A 175 11.07 -5.99 -25.15
CA SER A 175 10.09 -6.06 -24.06
C SER A 175 9.52 -7.46 -23.88
N LEU A 176 9.24 -8.16 -24.98
CA LEU A 176 8.76 -9.54 -24.96
C LEU A 176 9.83 -10.50 -24.40
N ILE A 177 11.08 -10.32 -24.80
CA ILE A 177 12.22 -11.09 -24.25
C ILE A 177 12.35 -10.84 -22.76
N LEU A 178 12.33 -9.58 -22.32
CA LEU A 178 12.42 -9.23 -20.89
C LEU A 178 11.24 -9.80 -20.09
N LEU A 179 10.02 -9.75 -20.64
CA LEU A 179 8.84 -10.37 -20.03
C LEU A 179 9.01 -11.89 -19.93
N ALA A 180 9.47 -12.55 -20.99
CA ALA A 180 9.73 -13.99 -20.99
C ALA A 180 10.80 -14.36 -19.96
N VAL A 181 11.88 -13.57 -19.82
CA VAL A 181 12.89 -13.74 -18.77
C VAL A 181 12.25 -13.61 -17.38
N VAL A 182 11.45 -12.57 -17.14
CA VAL A 182 10.76 -12.39 -15.85
C VAL A 182 9.82 -13.53 -15.53
N VAL A 183 9.09 -14.06 -16.52
CA VAL A 183 8.19 -15.22 -16.35
C VAL A 183 9.00 -16.49 -16.07
N PHE A 184 10.09 -16.71 -16.80
CA PHE A 184 10.97 -17.86 -16.61
C PHE A 184 11.65 -17.87 -15.22
N LEU A 185 12.02 -16.70 -14.70
CA LEU A 185 12.59 -16.53 -13.36
C LEU A 185 11.56 -16.63 -12.23
N ARG A 186 10.29 -16.95 -12.53
CA ARG A 186 9.18 -17.03 -11.59
C ARG A 186 8.49 -18.40 -11.69
N PRO A 187 9.08 -19.45 -11.08
CA PRO A 187 8.52 -20.81 -11.15
C PRO A 187 7.09 -20.89 -10.58
N ASP A 188 6.75 -20.03 -9.62
CA ASP A 188 5.40 -19.90 -9.05
C ASP A 188 4.34 -19.47 -10.09
N LEU A 189 4.73 -18.85 -11.21
CA LEU A 189 3.80 -18.56 -12.30
C LEU A 189 3.39 -19.80 -13.09
N LEU A 190 4.17 -20.88 -13.05
CA LEU A 190 3.80 -22.14 -13.71
C LEU A 190 2.61 -22.80 -13.00
N HIS A 191 2.49 -22.59 -11.69
CA HIS A 191 1.37 -23.07 -10.87
C HIS A 191 0.19 -22.07 -10.83
N LEU A 192 0.34 -20.90 -11.46
CA LEU A 192 -0.65 -19.82 -11.46
C LEU A 192 -1.02 -19.30 -10.04
N ASP A 193 -0.27 -19.63 -8.99
CA ASP A 193 -0.57 -19.26 -7.60
C ASP A 193 -0.84 -17.76 -7.43
N PRO A 194 -0.05 -16.84 -8.02
CA PRO A 194 -0.30 -15.41 -7.86
C PRO A 194 -1.62 -14.95 -8.48
N ILE A 195 -2.17 -15.67 -9.46
CA ILE A 195 -3.46 -15.35 -10.07
C ILE A 195 -4.58 -15.92 -9.20
N VAL A 196 -4.44 -17.18 -8.75
CA VAL A 196 -5.40 -17.83 -7.86
C VAL A 196 -5.58 -17.02 -6.58
N TRP A 197 -4.49 -16.63 -5.91
CA TRP A 197 -4.56 -15.82 -4.68
C TRP A 197 -5.23 -14.46 -4.90
N ARG A 198 -5.07 -13.84 -6.09
CA ARG A 198 -5.80 -12.60 -6.40
C ARG A 198 -7.29 -12.84 -6.59
N LEU A 199 -7.67 -13.90 -7.29
CA LEU A 199 -9.08 -14.25 -7.48
C LEU A 199 -9.76 -14.55 -6.14
N GLU A 200 -9.06 -15.23 -5.22
CA GLU A 200 -9.54 -15.47 -3.86
C GLU A 200 -9.69 -14.16 -3.08
N ASN A 201 -8.71 -13.25 -3.16
CA ASN A 201 -8.82 -11.93 -2.54
C ASN A 201 -9.99 -11.13 -3.10
N TRP A 202 -10.26 -11.22 -4.41
CA TRP A 202 -11.42 -10.59 -5.04
C TRP A 202 -12.73 -11.24 -4.58
N HIS A 203 -12.74 -12.56 -4.42
CA HIS A 203 -13.88 -13.28 -3.87
C HIS A 203 -14.16 -12.87 -2.43
N ASN A 204 -13.12 -12.71 -1.60
CA ASN A 204 -13.22 -12.19 -0.23
C ASN A 204 -13.84 -10.78 -0.22
N ALA A 205 -13.38 -9.88 -1.11
CA ALA A 205 -13.93 -8.53 -1.23
C ALA A 205 -15.41 -8.54 -1.60
N LEU A 206 -15.82 -9.39 -2.55
CA LEU A 206 -17.22 -9.54 -2.92
C LEU A 206 -18.06 -10.13 -1.79
N TRP A 207 -17.53 -11.08 -1.02
CA TRP A 207 -18.21 -11.62 0.15
C TRP A 207 -18.39 -10.56 1.23
N VAL A 208 -17.33 -9.81 1.56
CA VAL A 208 -17.37 -8.68 2.52
C VAL A 208 -18.40 -7.64 2.09
N TRP A 209 -18.39 -7.25 0.81
CA TRP A 209 -19.39 -6.34 0.23
C TRP A 209 -20.81 -6.87 0.38
N SER A 210 -21.04 -8.17 0.16
CA SER A 210 -22.38 -8.77 0.23
C SER A 210 -23.04 -8.65 1.61
N GLY A 211 -22.26 -8.50 2.68
CA GLY A 211 -22.77 -8.25 4.03
C GLY A 211 -23.27 -6.82 4.27
N SER A 212 -22.82 -5.85 3.47
CA SER A 212 -23.21 -4.44 3.57
C SER A 212 -23.13 -3.74 2.19
N PRO A 213 -24.05 -4.03 1.24
CA PRO A 213 -23.84 -3.65 -0.16
C PRO A 213 -23.82 -2.14 -0.44
N ILE A 214 -24.57 -1.37 0.37
CA ILE A 214 -24.74 0.07 0.19
C ILE A 214 -23.60 0.84 0.88
N THR A 215 -23.24 0.44 2.09
CA THR A 215 -22.34 1.21 2.96
C THR A 215 -20.95 0.62 3.09
N GLY A 216 -20.78 -0.65 2.71
CA GLY A 216 -19.54 -1.41 2.94
C GLY A 216 -19.27 -1.65 4.42
N VAL A 217 -18.04 -2.06 4.74
CA VAL A 217 -17.57 -2.31 6.12
C VAL A 217 -16.84 -1.11 6.76
N GLY A 218 -16.85 0.03 6.09
CA GLY A 218 -16.11 1.25 6.43
C GLY A 218 -14.69 1.25 5.86
N LEU A 219 -14.16 2.46 5.61
CA LEU A 219 -12.81 2.69 5.07
C LEU A 219 -11.74 2.08 5.99
N GLY A 220 -10.79 1.35 5.40
CA GLY A 220 -9.79 0.55 6.12
C GLY A 220 -10.33 -0.72 6.79
N GLY A 221 -11.63 -0.99 6.68
CA GLY A 221 -12.30 -2.12 7.33
C GLY A 221 -12.15 -3.46 6.61
N PHE A 222 -11.68 -3.47 5.34
CA PHE A 222 -11.63 -4.69 4.54
C PHE A 222 -10.80 -5.80 5.22
N GLY A 223 -9.58 -5.47 5.66
CA GLY A 223 -8.66 -6.47 6.24
C GLY A 223 -9.24 -7.19 7.46
N GLN A 224 -10.00 -6.48 8.32
CA GLN A 224 -10.69 -7.09 9.46
C GLN A 224 -11.92 -7.90 9.02
N ALA A 225 -12.72 -7.36 8.11
CA ALA A 225 -13.92 -8.04 7.63
C ALA A 225 -13.59 -9.32 6.86
N ALA A 226 -12.49 -9.34 6.10
CA ALA A 226 -12.00 -10.50 5.37
C ALA A 226 -11.65 -11.69 6.28
N LEU A 227 -11.37 -11.47 7.57
CA LEU A 227 -11.17 -12.54 8.55
C LEU A 227 -12.47 -13.31 8.84
N SER A 228 -13.64 -12.73 8.56
CA SER A 228 -14.97 -13.33 8.77
C SER A 228 -15.52 -14.15 7.65
N VAL A 229 -14.76 -14.25 6.56
CA VAL A 229 -15.07 -15.11 5.44
C VAL A 229 -15.13 -16.58 5.89
N PRO A 230 -16.26 -17.28 5.68
CA PRO A 230 -16.49 -18.61 6.26
C PRO A 230 -15.79 -19.73 5.51
N PHE A 231 -15.32 -19.50 4.29
CA PHE A 231 -14.60 -20.50 3.49
C PHE A 231 -13.08 -20.47 3.74
N PRO A 232 -12.37 -21.58 3.47
CA PRO A 232 -10.91 -21.62 3.60
C PRO A 232 -10.28 -20.66 2.60
N VAL A 233 -9.45 -19.76 3.10
CA VAL A 233 -8.64 -18.83 2.31
C VAL A 233 -7.17 -19.16 2.57
N PRO A 234 -6.33 -19.35 1.55
CA PRO A 234 -4.92 -19.68 1.76
C PRO A 234 -4.12 -18.51 2.35
N ASN A 235 -4.64 -17.29 2.25
CA ASN A 235 -4.14 -16.12 2.95
C ASN A 235 -5.28 -15.25 3.50
N HIS A 236 -4.94 -14.44 4.50
CA HIS A 236 -5.83 -13.41 5.03
C HIS A 236 -5.28 -12.06 4.58
N PRO A 237 -5.72 -11.54 3.43
CA PRO A 237 -5.16 -10.34 2.86
C PRO A 237 -5.58 -9.11 3.68
N LEU A 238 -4.66 -8.17 3.87
CA LEU A 238 -5.02 -6.84 4.40
C LEU A 238 -5.77 -5.99 3.38
N HIS A 239 -5.67 -6.32 2.09
CA HIS A 239 -6.26 -5.59 0.97
C HIS A 239 -6.73 -6.54 -0.13
N ALA A 240 -7.80 -6.20 -0.84
CA ALA A 240 -8.37 -7.01 -1.91
C ALA A 240 -7.44 -7.21 -3.12
N HIS A 241 -6.32 -6.48 -3.21
CA HIS A 241 -5.46 -6.44 -4.40
C HIS A 241 -6.23 -6.09 -5.68
N ASN A 242 -7.23 -5.22 -5.56
CA ASN A 242 -7.96 -4.57 -6.65
C ASN A 242 -8.67 -3.36 -6.05
N LEU A 243 -8.20 -2.15 -6.34
CA LEU A 243 -8.67 -0.93 -5.70
C LEU A 243 -10.19 -0.68 -5.89
N PRO A 244 -10.79 -0.89 -7.08
CA PRO A 244 -12.25 -0.86 -7.22
C PRO A 244 -12.99 -1.83 -6.30
N LEU A 245 -12.51 -3.07 -6.16
CA LEU A 245 -13.13 -4.07 -5.28
C LEU A 245 -12.90 -3.77 -3.80
N GLU A 246 -11.73 -3.24 -3.44
CA GLU A 246 -11.45 -2.73 -2.08
C GLU A 246 -12.48 -1.65 -1.71
N TRP A 247 -12.61 -0.61 -2.55
CA TRP A 247 -13.56 0.47 -2.30
C TRP A 247 -15.01 0.02 -2.33
N LEU A 248 -15.35 -1.01 -3.13
CA LEU A 248 -16.66 -1.64 -3.09
C LEU A 248 -16.90 -2.34 -1.74
N ALA A 249 -15.93 -3.09 -1.22
CA ALA A 249 -16.05 -3.78 0.06
C ALA A 249 -16.13 -2.78 1.23
N GLU A 250 -15.34 -1.72 1.20
CA GLU A 250 -15.22 -0.76 2.30
C GLU A 250 -16.30 0.32 2.31
N MET A 251 -16.69 0.84 1.14
CA MET A 251 -17.65 1.94 1.03
C MET A 251 -18.94 1.57 0.28
N GLY A 252 -19.11 0.30 -0.13
CA GLY A 252 -20.27 -0.16 -0.89
C GLY A 252 -20.33 0.40 -2.31
N LEU A 253 -21.53 0.46 -2.87
CA LEU A 253 -21.78 1.07 -4.19
C LEU A 253 -21.22 2.49 -4.36
N PRO A 254 -21.29 3.41 -3.36
CA PRO A 254 -20.64 4.71 -3.43
C PRO A 254 -19.13 4.64 -3.69
N GLY A 255 -18.42 3.68 -3.08
CA GLY A 255 -16.99 3.48 -3.30
C GLY A 255 -16.66 3.06 -4.72
N LEU A 256 -17.41 2.09 -5.26
CA LEU A 256 -17.25 1.67 -6.65
C LEU A 256 -17.56 2.80 -7.64
N PHE A 257 -18.63 3.57 -7.39
CA PHE A 257 -18.95 4.73 -8.21
C PHE A 257 -17.81 5.76 -8.21
N LEU A 258 -17.24 6.05 -7.03
CA LEU A 258 -16.08 6.93 -6.91
C LEU A 258 -14.87 6.40 -7.69
N ALA A 259 -14.59 5.09 -7.62
CA ALA A 259 -13.53 4.46 -8.42
C ALA A 259 -13.77 4.67 -9.92
N ILE A 260 -14.97 4.38 -10.43
CA ILE A 260 -15.32 4.55 -11.85
C ILE A 260 -15.11 6.00 -12.30
N VAL A 261 -15.60 6.97 -11.53
CA VAL A 261 -15.45 8.41 -11.83
C VAL A 261 -13.97 8.80 -11.87
N LEU A 262 -13.17 8.33 -10.90
CA LEU A 262 -11.74 8.63 -10.84
C LEU A 262 -10.98 8.03 -12.03
N TYR A 263 -11.27 6.77 -12.40
CA TYR A 263 -10.67 6.11 -13.56
C TYR A 263 -11.07 6.81 -14.88
N TYR A 264 -12.34 7.17 -15.03
CA TYR A 264 -12.78 7.95 -16.19
C TYR A 264 -12.07 9.30 -16.28
N TRP A 265 -11.97 10.01 -15.15
CA TRP A 265 -11.31 11.31 -15.08
C TRP A 265 -9.83 11.23 -15.43
N ILE A 266 -9.07 10.29 -14.83
CA ILE A 266 -7.63 10.16 -15.09
C ILE A 266 -7.37 9.76 -16.54
N PHE A 267 -8.21 8.89 -17.12
CA PHE A 267 -8.12 8.52 -18.53
C PHE A 267 -8.40 9.73 -19.44
N SER A 268 -9.39 10.54 -19.10
CA SER A 268 -9.71 11.78 -19.82
C SER A 268 -8.58 12.82 -19.74
N VAL A 269 -7.88 12.93 -18.61
CA VAL A 269 -6.66 13.75 -18.48
C VAL A 269 -5.55 13.19 -19.37
N ALA A 270 -5.30 11.89 -19.32
CA ALA A 270 -4.27 11.24 -20.13
C ALA A 270 -4.51 11.39 -21.64
N LEU A 271 -5.75 11.23 -22.11
CA LEU A 271 -6.12 11.42 -23.52
C LEU A 271 -5.86 12.85 -24.01
N ARG A 272 -6.21 13.86 -23.20
CA ARG A 272 -5.92 15.27 -23.52
C ARG A 272 -4.41 15.52 -23.58
N LEU A 273 -3.68 14.98 -22.62
CA LEU A 273 -2.23 15.12 -22.53
C LEU A 273 -1.50 14.36 -23.66
N TRP A 274 -2.09 13.30 -24.18
CA TRP A 274 -1.48 12.42 -25.20
C TRP A 274 -0.98 13.15 -26.45
N ARG A 275 -1.64 14.26 -26.81
CA ARG A 275 -1.30 15.05 -28.00
C ARG A 275 0.00 15.84 -27.83
N HIS A 276 0.37 16.17 -26.59
CA HIS A 276 1.46 17.07 -26.27
C HIS A 276 2.59 16.37 -25.49
N HIS A 277 2.26 15.50 -24.53
CA HIS A 277 3.22 14.84 -23.65
C HIS A 277 2.87 13.35 -23.46
N ARG A 278 3.10 12.53 -24.49
CA ARG A 278 2.83 11.08 -24.47
C ARG A 278 3.48 10.34 -23.29
N GLY A 279 4.72 10.70 -22.96
CA GLY A 279 5.45 10.08 -21.84
C GLY A 279 4.74 10.28 -20.51
N LEU A 280 4.37 11.53 -20.20
CA LEU A 280 3.65 11.86 -18.97
C LEU A 280 2.23 11.28 -18.96
N ALA A 281 1.53 11.29 -20.10
CA ALA A 281 0.21 10.70 -20.25
C ALA A 281 0.21 9.18 -19.99
N ALA A 282 1.20 8.45 -20.52
CA ALA A 282 1.36 7.04 -20.22
C ALA A 282 1.76 6.81 -18.75
N ALA A 283 2.69 7.61 -18.21
CA ALA A 283 3.15 7.48 -16.83
C ALA A 283 2.02 7.61 -15.79
N ILE A 284 1.10 8.57 -15.94
CA ILE A 284 -0.02 8.74 -14.99
C ILE A 284 -1.04 7.58 -15.02
N LEU A 285 -1.05 6.79 -16.09
CA LEU A 285 -1.94 5.62 -16.22
C LEU A 285 -1.36 4.34 -15.63
N ILE A 286 -0.03 4.25 -15.43
CA ILE A 286 0.61 3.02 -14.93
C ILE A 286 0.07 2.61 -13.56
N VAL A 287 -0.01 3.54 -12.60
CA VAL A 287 -0.47 3.23 -11.24
C VAL A 287 -1.95 2.84 -11.20
N PRO A 288 -2.91 3.57 -11.79
CA PRO A 288 -4.31 3.14 -11.85
C PRO A 288 -4.48 1.77 -12.53
N LEU A 289 -3.81 1.52 -13.67
CA LEU A 289 -3.90 0.23 -14.35
C LEU A 289 -3.32 -0.91 -13.50
N HIS A 290 -2.24 -0.67 -12.76
CA HIS A 290 -1.71 -1.64 -11.80
C HIS A 290 -2.68 -1.91 -10.66
N ASN A 291 -3.39 -0.90 -10.16
CA ASN A 291 -4.36 -1.02 -9.07
C ASN A 291 -5.64 -1.78 -9.47
N LEU A 292 -5.81 -2.18 -10.74
CA LEU A 292 -6.84 -3.14 -11.13
C LEU A 292 -6.51 -4.58 -10.72
N ALA A 293 -5.25 -4.87 -10.39
CA ALA A 293 -4.78 -6.20 -9.97
C ALA A 293 -3.86 -6.16 -8.75
N ASP A 294 -3.75 -5.01 -8.10
CA ASP A 294 -3.01 -4.81 -6.86
C ASP A 294 -3.52 -3.58 -6.09
N PHE A 295 -2.87 -3.21 -4.99
CA PHE A 295 -3.27 -2.09 -4.13
C PHE A 295 -2.16 -1.02 -3.94
N SER A 296 -1.26 -0.88 -4.91
CA SER A 296 -0.08 0.00 -4.81
C SER A 296 -0.36 1.45 -4.40
N LEU A 297 -1.56 2.00 -4.63
CA LEU A 297 -1.88 3.37 -4.26
C LEU A 297 -1.98 3.59 -2.74
N PHE A 298 -2.16 2.54 -1.94
CA PHE A 298 -2.14 2.64 -0.48
C PHE A 298 -0.73 2.81 0.09
N GLN A 299 0.31 2.70 -0.74
CA GLN A 299 1.68 2.97 -0.33
C GLN A 299 2.02 4.45 -0.49
N PRO A 300 2.39 5.17 0.59
CA PRO A 300 2.71 6.59 0.52
C PRO A 300 3.80 6.93 -0.51
N GLY A 301 4.84 6.10 -0.61
CA GLY A 301 5.93 6.28 -1.57
C GLY A 301 5.46 6.25 -3.04
N ILE A 302 4.42 5.49 -3.35
CA ILE A 302 3.85 5.39 -4.71
C ILE A 302 2.82 6.50 -4.92
N ALA A 303 1.93 6.69 -3.96
CA ALA A 303 0.89 7.70 -4.00
C ALA A 303 1.44 9.12 -4.19
N VAL A 304 2.50 9.50 -3.47
CA VAL A 304 3.12 10.83 -3.59
C VAL A 304 3.77 11.02 -4.96
N VAL A 305 4.45 10.01 -5.48
CA VAL A 305 5.07 10.06 -6.82
C VAL A 305 4.00 10.19 -7.90
N TRP A 306 2.96 9.37 -7.82
CA TRP A 306 1.84 9.42 -8.76
C TRP A 306 1.08 10.75 -8.69
N ALA A 307 0.77 11.23 -7.48
CA ALA A 307 0.17 12.54 -7.22
C ALA A 307 0.97 13.67 -7.86
N THR A 308 2.31 13.62 -7.77
CA THR A 308 3.20 14.60 -8.40
C THR A 308 3.00 14.61 -9.92
N LEU A 309 2.99 13.44 -10.55
CA LEU A 309 2.80 13.30 -12.00
C LEU A 309 1.41 13.76 -12.44
N VAL A 310 0.36 13.45 -11.67
CA VAL A 310 -1.00 13.92 -11.93
C VAL A 310 -1.08 15.45 -11.82
N GLY A 311 -0.49 16.04 -10.78
CA GLY A 311 -0.42 17.49 -10.65
C GLY A 311 0.24 18.15 -11.87
N TRP A 312 1.41 17.66 -12.27
CA TRP A 312 2.07 18.10 -13.49
C TRP A 312 1.23 17.89 -14.76
N ALA A 313 0.53 16.76 -14.90
CA ALA A 313 -0.38 16.53 -16.00
C ALA A 313 -1.51 17.58 -16.04
N LEU A 314 -2.02 18.01 -14.89
CA LEU A 314 -3.04 19.08 -14.80
C LEU A 314 -2.49 20.49 -15.04
N ALA A 315 -1.18 20.71 -14.81
CA ALA A 315 -0.51 21.95 -15.16
C ALA A 315 -0.34 22.09 -16.69
N VAL A 316 -0.04 20.98 -17.36
CA VAL A 316 0.20 20.91 -18.81
C VAL A 316 -1.10 20.80 -19.61
N ALA A 317 -2.09 20.05 -19.11
CA ALA A 317 -3.34 19.85 -19.82
C ALA A 317 -4.02 21.22 -20.05
N PRO A 318 -4.42 21.56 -21.30
CA PRO A 318 -5.02 22.84 -21.62
C PRO A 318 -6.18 23.14 -20.67
N ALA A 319 -6.05 24.20 -19.88
CA ALA A 319 -7.14 24.63 -19.03
C ALA A 319 -8.30 25.09 -19.93
N THR A 320 -9.46 24.45 -19.80
CA THR A 320 -10.70 25.11 -20.22
C THR A 320 -10.74 26.43 -19.45
N SER A 321 -10.86 27.57 -20.14
CA SER A 321 -10.56 28.91 -19.63
C SER A 321 -11.47 29.40 -18.49
N GLU A 322 -12.33 28.55 -17.95
CA GLU A 322 -13.25 28.88 -16.89
C GLU A 322 -12.55 28.93 -15.52
N SER A 323 -12.31 30.18 -15.10
CA SER A 323 -12.33 30.66 -13.72
C SER A 323 -11.68 29.73 -12.69
N ARG A 324 -10.35 29.68 -12.72
CA ARG A 324 -9.59 29.12 -11.60
C ARG A 324 -9.52 30.16 -10.48
N SER A 325 -10.47 30.16 -9.54
CA SER A 325 -10.22 30.83 -8.24
C SER A 325 -9.01 30.13 -7.59
N VAL A 326 -7.89 30.84 -7.51
CA VAL A 326 -6.60 30.28 -7.07
C VAL A 326 -6.55 30.22 -5.54
N ALA A 327 -7.26 31.13 -4.85
CA ALA A 327 -7.21 31.29 -3.41
C ALA A 327 -7.83 30.10 -2.64
N GLY A 328 -9.02 29.62 -3.04
CA GLY A 328 -9.72 28.52 -2.34
C GLY A 328 -8.92 27.21 -2.35
N ARG A 329 -8.29 26.89 -3.48
CA ARG A 329 -7.44 25.68 -3.61
C ARG A 329 -6.13 25.74 -2.82
N ARG A 330 -5.64 26.94 -2.50
CA ARG A 330 -4.40 27.09 -1.71
C ARG A 330 -4.62 26.67 -0.27
N TRP A 331 -5.72 27.14 0.33
CA TRP A 331 -6.04 26.83 1.72
C TRP A 331 -6.42 25.36 1.90
N THR A 332 -7.21 24.77 1.00
CA THR A 332 -7.56 23.34 1.10
C THR A 332 -6.32 22.45 0.98
N ALA A 333 -5.41 22.74 0.04
CA ALA A 333 -4.18 21.99 -0.12
C ALA A 333 -3.22 22.15 1.08
N ALA A 334 -3.09 23.37 1.63
CA ALA A 334 -2.26 23.63 2.79
C ALA A 334 -2.79 22.92 4.05
N THR A 335 -4.11 22.99 4.28
CA THR A 335 -4.76 22.28 5.40
C THR A 335 -4.60 20.76 5.24
N ALA A 336 -4.84 20.23 4.04
CA ALA A 336 -4.65 18.80 3.77
C ALA A 336 -3.19 18.35 3.99
N ALA A 337 -2.22 19.16 3.55
CA ALA A 337 -0.80 18.90 3.79
C ALA A 337 -0.44 18.91 5.28
N ALA A 338 -0.95 19.90 6.04
CA ALA A 338 -0.68 20.02 7.46
C ALA A 338 -1.27 18.84 8.26
N LEU A 339 -2.49 18.42 7.93
CA LEU A 339 -3.13 17.25 8.55
C LEU A 339 -2.36 15.96 8.25
N ALA A 340 -1.96 15.76 6.99
CA ALA A 340 -1.15 14.61 6.61
C ALA A 340 0.21 14.62 7.33
N ALA A 341 0.91 15.76 7.34
CA ALA A 341 2.20 15.90 8.01
C ALA A 341 2.10 15.63 9.52
N ALA A 342 1.03 16.09 10.17
CA ALA A 342 0.75 15.79 11.57
C ALA A 342 0.54 14.28 11.79
N PHE A 343 -0.31 13.64 10.98
CA PHE A 343 -0.59 12.21 11.07
C PHE A 343 0.66 11.35 10.88
N PHE A 344 1.44 11.59 9.82
CA PHE A 344 2.66 10.84 9.55
C PHE A 344 3.78 11.17 10.53
N GLY A 345 3.88 12.43 10.99
CA GLY A 345 4.83 12.85 12.01
C GLY A 345 4.59 12.16 13.35
N LEU A 346 3.33 12.09 13.79
CA LEU A 346 2.94 11.39 15.02
C LEU A 346 3.14 9.87 14.89
N SER A 347 2.77 9.28 13.73
CA SER A 347 3.03 7.87 13.44
C SER A 347 4.52 7.53 13.46
N TRP A 348 5.36 8.40 12.90
CA TRP A 348 6.81 8.22 12.92
C TRP A 348 7.38 8.39 14.33
N ALA A 349 6.90 9.37 15.10
CA ALA A 349 7.31 9.57 16.48
C ALA A 349 6.97 8.34 17.35
N ALA A 350 5.77 7.78 17.20
CA ALA A 350 5.37 6.53 17.85
C ALA A 350 6.30 5.36 17.46
N SER A 351 6.55 5.16 16.16
CA SER A 351 7.51 4.16 15.69
C SER A 351 8.92 4.38 16.24
N ALA A 352 9.39 5.63 16.32
CA ALA A 352 10.71 5.95 16.86
C ALA A 352 10.81 5.62 18.35
N VAL A 353 9.74 5.83 19.13
CA VAL A 353 9.65 5.37 20.52
C VAL A 353 9.75 3.84 20.58
N LEU A 354 9.05 3.13 19.69
CA LEU A 354 9.08 1.65 19.59
C LEU A 354 10.42 1.06 19.07
N HIS A 355 11.29 1.85 18.45
CA HIS A 355 12.59 1.38 17.95
C HIS A 355 13.76 1.82 18.82
N ARG A 356 13.51 2.49 19.97
CA ARG A 356 14.60 2.84 20.89
C ARG A 356 15.21 1.57 21.50
N PRO A 357 16.55 1.49 21.63
CA PRO A 357 17.26 0.34 22.21
C PRO A 357 16.77 -0.07 23.61
N SER A 358 16.11 0.83 24.34
CA SER A 358 15.45 0.54 25.61
C SER A 358 14.33 -0.51 25.53
N LEU A 359 13.89 -0.93 24.34
CA LEU A 359 12.96 -2.04 24.15
C LEU A 359 13.64 -3.42 24.08
N HIS A 360 14.98 -3.47 24.04
CA HIS A 360 15.70 -4.67 24.45
C HIS A 360 15.72 -4.85 25.98
N ALA A 361 15.32 -3.83 26.75
CA ALA A 361 15.09 -4.01 28.18
C ALA A 361 13.75 -4.72 28.38
N GLN A 362 13.78 -5.93 28.93
CA GLN A 362 12.57 -6.64 29.35
C GLN A 362 11.93 -5.92 30.55
N GLY A 363 10.60 -6.02 30.67
CA GLY A 363 9.85 -5.53 31.84
C GLY A 363 9.24 -4.13 31.70
N ALA A 364 9.18 -3.38 32.80
CA ALA A 364 8.36 -2.17 32.92
C ALA A 364 8.74 -1.02 31.96
N SER A 365 10.02 -0.89 31.57
CA SER A 365 10.47 0.14 30.64
C SER A 365 9.97 -0.09 29.21
N ALA A 366 9.90 -1.34 28.77
CA ALA A 366 9.34 -1.70 27.48
C ALA A 366 7.83 -1.40 27.44
N LEU A 367 7.12 -1.83 28.48
CA LEU A 367 5.69 -1.55 28.64
C LEU A 367 5.40 -0.05 28.62
N HIS A 368 6.17 0.77 29.34
CA HIS A 368 5.99 2.22 29.34
C HIS A 368 6.24 2.85 27.96
N ALA A 369 7.25 2.40 27.23
CA ALA A 369 7.51 2.87 25.87
C ALA A 369 6.39 2.49 24.90
N GLU A 370 5.83 1.27 25.00
CA GLU A 370 4.68 0.86 24.19
C GLU A 370 3.43 1.68 24.50
N ILE A 371 3.16 1.95 25.79
CA ILE A 371 2.04 2.81 26.20
C ILE A 371 2.23 4.23 25.64
N LEU A 372 3.42 4.82 25.78
CA LEU A 372 3.71 6.15 25.25
C LEU A 372 3.58 6.20 23.72
N ALA A 373 4.06 5.18 23.01
CA ALA A 373 3.92 5.09 21.56
C ALA A 373 2.44 5.03 21.16
N HIS A 374 1.63 4.26 21.88
CA HIS A 374 0.18 4.20 21.66
C HIS A 374 -0.51 5.53 21.98
N GLU A 375 -0.14 6.24 23.04
CA GLU A 375 -0.69 7.57 23.35
C GLU A 375 -0.37 8.61 22.28
N LEU A 376 0.82 8.51 21.64
CA LEU A 376 1.22 9.40 20.55
C LEU A 376 0.49 9.11 19.23
N ALA A 377 0.18 7.84 18.96
CA ALA A 377 -0.47 7.39 17.74
C ALA A 377 -1.52 6.29 18.05
N PRO A 378 -2.65 6.63 18.66
CA PRO A 378 -3.64 5.65 19.11
C PRO A 378 -4.36 4.92 17.96
N TRP A 379 -4.17 5.37 16.73
CA TRP A 379 -4.65 4.69 15.52
C TRP A 379 -3.72 3.56 15.05
N GLN A 380 -2.49 3.47 15.57
CA GLN A 380 -1.58 2.38 15.23
C GLN A 380 -1.95 1.10 16.00
N PRO A 381 -1.77 -0.08 15.38
CA PRO A 381 -1.96 -1.35 16.07
C PRO A 381 -1.19 -1.42 17.37
N LEU A 382 -1.87 -1.84 18.45
CA LEU A 382 -1.16 -2.37 19.61
C LEU A 382 -0.23 -3.51 19.20
N SER A 383 1.00 -3.47 19.71
CA SER A 383 1.96 -4.55 19.48
C SER A 383 1.45 -5.86 20.09
N PRO A 384 1.72 -7.02 19.46
CA PRO A 384 1.39 -8.32 20.06
C PRO A 384 2.01 -8.50 21.45
N THR A 385 3.17 -7.88 21.68
CA THR A 385 3.88 -7.86 22.97
C THR A 385 3.11 -7.11 24.05
N LEU A 386 2.43 -6.00 23.73
CA LEU A 386 1.59 -5.31 24.72
C LEU A 386 0.37 -6.17 25.11
N ALA A 387 -0.30 -6.76 24.12
CA ALA A 387 -1.43 -7.67 24.37
C ALA A 387 -0.99 -8.89 25.20
N GLN A 388 0.22 -9.40 24.97
CA GLN A 388 0.80 -10.47 25.77
C GLN A 388 1.21 -10.00 27.17
N SER A 389 1.70 -8.77 27.32
CA SER A 389 2.05 -8.16 28.62
C SER A 389 0.82 -7.98 29.51
N ALA A 390 -0.36 -7.74 28.92
CA ALA A 390 -1.63 -7.79 29.66
C ALA A 390 -1.91 -9.15 30.32
N LEU A 391 -1.35 -10.24 29.78
CA LEU A 391 -1.44 -11.57 30.37
C LEU A 391 -0.51 -11.77 31.57
N SER A 392 0.48 -10.91 31.82
CA SER A 392 1.36 -11.02 32.99
C SER A 392 1.19 -9.87 33.97
N ALA A 393 0.55 -8.78 33.56
CA ALA A 393 0.36 -7.59 34.39
C ALA A 393 -0.48 -7.87 35.66
N THR A 394 -0.06 -7.23 36.77
CA THR A 394 -0.73 -7.27 38.07
C THR A 394 -0.82 -5.86 38.68
N GLY A 395 -1.69 -5.66 39.68
CA GLY A 395 -1.80 -4.40 40.41
C GLY A 395 -2.05 -3.18 39.50
N ALA A 396 -1.25 -2.13 39.70
CA ALA A 396 -1.38 -0.86 38.97
C ALA A 396 -1.11 -1.01 37.46
N GLU A 397 -0.21 -1.90 37.04
CA GLU A 397 0.08 -2.14 35.63
C GLU A 397 -1.14 -2.70 34.89
N ALA A 398 -1.86 -3.63 35.51
CA ALA A 398 -3.09 -4.20 34.94
C ALA A 398 -4.17 -3.12 34.75
N THR A 399 -4.27 -2.16 35.67
CA THR A 399 -5.22 -1.03 35.54
C THR A 399 -4.85 -0.11 34.37
N ILE A 400 -3.57 0.20 34.18
CA ILE A 400 -3.10 1.03 33.07
C ILE A 400 -3.35 0.31 31.74
N LEU A 401 -2.98 -0.96 31.64
CA LEU A 401 -3.20 -1.78 30.45
C LEU A 401 -4.68 -1.94 30.12
N ALA A 402 -5.55 -2.10 31.12
CA ALA A 402 -6.99 -2.16 30.90
C ALA A 402 -7.53 -0.86 30.30
N ARG A 403 -7.00 0.31 30.70
CA ARG A 403 -7.37 1.60 30.11
C ARG A 403 -6.92 1.70 28.65
N VAL A 404 -5.67 1.33 28.37
CA VAL A 404 -5.09 1.37 27.03
C VAL A 404 -5.83 0.43 26.08
N ILE A 405 -6.06 -0.83 26.48
CA ILE A 405 -6.79 -1.81 25.66
C ILE A 405 -8.24 -1.38 25.42
N ARG A 406 -8.91 -0.79 26.43
CA ARG A 406 -10.27 -0.24 26.26
C ARG A 406 -10.30 0.90 25.25
N HIS A 407 -9.27 1.77 25.27
CA HIS A 407 -9.14 2.82 24.26
C HIS A 407 -8.91 2.23 22.86
N GLU A 408 -8.03 1.24 22.72
CA GLU A 408 -7.79 0.56 21.44
C GLU A 408 -9.05 -0.14 20.91
N ARG A 409 -9.89 -0.74 21.77
CA ARG A 409 -11.17 -1.33 21.34
C ARG A 409 -12.12 -0.31 20.72
N TRP A 410 -11.99 0.97 21.06
CA TRP A 410 -12.75 2.00 20.36
C TRP A 410 -12.26 2.17 18.92
N TRP A 411 -10.96 2.04 18.65
CA TRP A 411 -10.42 2.08 17.29
C TRP A 411 -10.71 0.79 16.50
N ARG A 412 -10.76 -0.34 17.21
CA ARG A 412 -10.85 -1.70 16.65
C ARG A 412 -11.88 -2.55 17.38
N PRO A 413 -13.18 -2.24 17.22
CA PRO A 413 -14.24 -2.87 18.00
C PRO A 413 -14.35 -4.39 17.77
N HIS A 414 -13.87 -4.90 16.63
CA HIS A 414 -14.01 -6.32 16.24
C HIS A 414 -12.72 -7.14 16.39
N SER A 415 -11.74 -6.68 17.17
CA SER A 415 -10.49 -7.43 17.37
C SER A 415 -10.63 -8.53 18.43
N ALA A 416 -10.49 -9.80 18.03
CA ALA A 416 -10.53 -10.94 18.95
C ALA A 416 -9.43 -10.88 20.02
N THR A 417 -8.23 -10.46 19.60
CA THR A 417 -7.07 -10.33 20.49
C THR A 417 -7.33 -9.29 21.59
N LEU A 418 -7.91 -8.13 21.25
CA LEU A 418 -8.24 -7.10 22.24
C LEU A 418 -9.39 -7.52 23.15
N ALA A 419 -10.43 -8.15 22.60
CA ALA A 419 -11.52 -8.71 23.40
C ALA A 419 -10.97 -9.75 24.39
N ARG A 420 -10.09 -10.65 23.96
CA ARG A 420 -9.46 -11.65 24.84
C ARG A 420 -8.60 -11.01 25.93
N ALA A 421 -7.80 -10.01 25.58
CA ALA A 421 -6.99 -9.29 26.56
C ALA A 421 -7.86 -8.56 27.59
N THR A 422 -8.95 -7.92 27.15
CA THR A 422 -9.91 -7.24 28.03
C THR A 422 -10.59 -8.23 28.97
N SER A 423 -11.03 -9.37 28.44
CA SER A 423 -11.64 -10.46 29.22
C SER A 423 -10.74 -10.93 30.37
N LEU A 424 -9.46 -11.14 30.08
CA LEU A 424 -8.49 -11.63 31.06
C LEU A 424 -8.16 -10.58 32.13
N LEU A 425 -8.04 -9.31 31.74
CA LEU A 425 -7.85 -8.21 32.68
C LEU A 425 -9.08 -8.02 33.58
N ALA A 426 -10.29 -8.11 33.03
CA ALA A 426 -11.54 -8.03 33.79
C ALA A 426 -11.67 -9.18 34.79
N ALA A 427 -11.34 -10.41 34.37
CA ALA A 427 -11.37 -11.59 35.26
C ALA A 427 -10.42 -11.40 36.46
N ARG A 428 -9.22 -10.85 36.24
CA ARG A 428 -8.26 -10.56 37.31
C ARG A 428 -8.71 -9.46 38.25
N ALA A 429 -9.45 -8.48 37.74
CA ALA A 429 -10.04 -7.42 38.54
C ALA A 429 -11.27 -7.88 39.32
N GLY A 430 -11.74 -9.12 39.13
CA GLY A 430 -12.96 -9.65 39.74
C GLY A 430 -14.25 -9.25 39.02
N ASP A 431 -14.16 -8.63 37.83
CA ASP A 431 -15.30 -8.22 37.02
C ASP A 431 -15.73 -9.37 36.07
N LEU A 432 -16.37 -10.39 36.67
CA LEU A 432 -16.80 -11.59 35.96
C LEU A 432 -17.81 -11.33 34.81
N PRO A 433 -18.78 -10.39 34.92
CA PRO A 433 -19.68 -10.07 33.82
C PRO A 433 -18.93 -9.56 32.58
N THR A 434 -18.05 -8.56 32.72
CA THR A 434 -17.26 -8.04 31.59
C THR A 434 -16.30 -9.11 31.06
N ALA A 435 -15.66 -9.88 31.94
CA ALA A 435 -14.80 -10.98 31.54
C ALA A 435 -15.52 -11.99 30.64
N SER A 436 -16.76 -12.34 30.98
CA SER A 436 -17.57 -13.32 30.25
C SER A 436 -18.06 -12.76 28.92
N ALA A 437 -18.54 -11.51 28.90
CA ALA A 437 -18.98 -10.84 27.67
C ALA A 437 -17.84 -10.74 26.66
N ASP A 438 -16.67 -10.27 27.10
CA ASP A 438 -15.50 -10.11 26.23
C ASP A 438 -14.89 -11.46 25.84
N ALA A 439 -15.00 -12.51 26.67
CA ALA A 439 -14.63 -13.86 26.27
C ALA A 439 -15.54 -14.40 25.16
N TRP A 440 -16.84 -14.08 25.22
CA TRP A 440 -17.80 -14.46 24.19
C TRP A 440 -17.55 -13.72 22.88
N GLU A 441 -17.34 -12.40 22.92
CA GLU A 441 -16.90 -11.62 21.76
C GLU A 441 -15.58 -12.14 21.21
N ALA A 442 -14.58 -12.35 22.08
CA ALA A 442 -13.30 -12.92 21.69
C ALA A 442 -13.51 -14.28 21.03
N LYS A 443 -14.41 -15.14 21.49
CA LYS A 443 -14.70 -16.44 20.85
C LYS A 443 -15.38 -16.26 19.50
N ALA A 444 -16.36 -15.36 19.40
CA ALA A 444 -17.01 -15.02 18.14
C ALA A 444 -15.99 -14.51 17.11
N PHE A 445 -15.00 -13.75 17.58
CA PHE A 445 -13.91 -13.23 16.76
C PHE A 445 -12.72 -14.21 16.62
N THR A 446 -12.51 -15.18 17.52
CA THR A 446 -11.38 -16.13 17.50
C THR A 446 -11.62 -17.25 16.51
N ALA A 447 -12.88 -17.56 16.20
CA ALA A 447 -13.20 -18.38 15.02
C ALA A 447 -12.62 -17.75 13.72
N LEU A 448 -12.38 -16.42 13.74
CA LEU A 448 -11.69 -15.66 12.70
C LEU A 448 -10.16 -15.81 12.83
N ASP A 449 -9.59 -15.63 14.04
CA ASP A 449 -8.13 -15.66 14.27
C ASP A 449 -7.48 -17.06 14.20
N ARG A 450 -8.15 -18.15 14.64
CA ARG A 450 -7.55 -19.50 14.62
C ARG A 450 -7.23 -20.00 13.21
N ARG A 451 -7.91 -19.49 12.18
CA ARG A 451 -7.60 -19.76 10.77
C ARG A 451 -6.25 -19.15 10.36
N MET A 452 -5.82 -18.05 10.99
CA MET A 452 -4.51 -17.43 10.75
C MET A 452 -3.35 -18.17 11.41
N ALA A 453 -3.56 -18.75 12.59
CA ALA A 453 -2.49 -19.40 13.36
C ALA A 453 -2.14 -20.81 12.86
N ASN A 454 -3.14 -21.53 12.35
CA ASN A 454 -2.99 -22.83 11.72
C ASN A 454 -3.63 -22.76 10.33
N PRO A 455 -2.98 -22.13 9.33
CA PRO A 455 -3.45 -22.27 7.96
C PRO A 455 -3.57 -23.77 7.68
N PRO A 456 -4.66 -24.23 7.02
CA PRO A 456 -4.71 -25.61 6.56
C PRO A 456 -3.39 -25.89 5.84
N ALA A 457 -2.73 -27.01 6.15
CA ALA A 457 -1.52 -27.39 5.43
C ALA A 457 -1.87 -27.27 3.95
N GLY A 458 -1.22 -26.31 3.26
CA GLY A 458 -1.42 -26.14 1.84
C GLY A 458 -1.19 -27.48 1.15
N PRO A 459 -1.72 -27.71 -0.06
CA PRO A 459 -1.35 -28.88 -0.82
C PRO A 459 0.18 -29.00 -0.76
N ALA A 460 0.67 -30.13 -0.24
CA ALA A 460 2.10 -30.37 -0.18
C ALA A 460 2.66 -30.18 -1.61
N PRO A 461 3.80 -29.49 -1.76
CA PRO A 461 4.34 -29.13 -3.07
C PRO A 461 4.55 -30.34 -3.97
#